data_AF-A0A2D4S8Z6-F1
#
_entry.id   AF-A0A2D4S8Z6-F1
#
_cell.length_a   1.000
_cell.length_b   1.000
_cell.length_c   1.000
_cell.angle_alpha   90.00
_cell.angle_beta   90.00
_cell.angle_gamma   90.00
#
_symmetry.space_group_name_H-M   'P 1'
#
loop_
_entity.id
_entity.type
_entity.pdbx_description
1 polymer ?
#
loop_
_entity_poly.entity_id
_entity_poly.type
_entity_poly.pdbx_seq_one_letter_code
_entity_poly.pdbx_strand_id
1 'polypeptide(L)'
;MLTLSTLENALADQRAYHHGDLRNACIDCALSLLETEGLEGLTLRAVAQRAGVSRSAPYRHFPTKRDLTAAVAAAGFRLLTREIQQAMDAQAHCPLESLLSGVDAYSRFGMAYPCLYRLMFASDLGKGPLFDETDALADEDAEFPEVAEAGTASYQVLIGNLEKAQRNGLVHPQNPREQALCVWSTLHGLLSLYIDNRSSYADHDMTAFSQVSRRSIRMILFGMSPARAMADD
;
A
#
# COMPACT_ATOMS: atom_id res chain seq x y z
N MET A 1 19.00 -5.13 2.53
CA MET A 1 18.95 -5.27 3.99
C MET A 1 19.05 -3.89 4.63
N LEU A 2 17.93 -3.34 5.11
CA LEU A 2 17.99 -2.21 6.04
C LEU A 2 18.50 -2.77 7.38
N THR A 3 19.61 -2.23 7.89
CA THR A 3 20.21 -2.71 9.13
C THR A 3 19.32 -2.40 10.33
N LEU A 4 19.35 -3.24 11.36
CA LEU A 4 18.70 -3.03 12.67
C LEU A 4 18.94 -1.62 13.24
N SER A 5 20.10 -1.02 12.99
CA SER A 5 20.43 0.34 13.46
C SER A 5 19.58 1.46 12.84
N THR A 6 19.05 1.25 11.63
CA THR A 6 18.18 2.23 10.95
C THR A 6 16.76 2.21 11.53
N LEU A 7 16.29 1.02 11.95
CA LEU A 7 15.04 0.86 12.71
C LEU A 7 15.18 1.42 14.13
N GLU A 8 16.32 1.19 14.79
CA GLU A 8 16.58 1.70 16.14
C GLU A 8 16.65 3.22 16.20
N ASN A 9 17.28 3.87 15.20
CA ASN A 9 17.35 5.34 15.14
C ASN A 9 16.00 5.99 14.82
N ALA A 10 15.18 5.38 13.95
CA ALA A 10 13.81 5.85 13.70
C ALA A 10 12.92 5.74 14.96
N LEU A 11 13.13 4.71 15.79
CA LEU A 11 12.44 4.53 17.07
C LEU A 11 12.96 5.43 18.20
N ALA A 12 14.23 5.84 18.15
CA ALA A 12 14.83 6.75 19.13
C ALA A 12 14.31 8.19 18.99
N ASP A 13 14.08 8.65 17.75
CA ASP A 13 13.52 9.98 17.47
C ASP A 13 12.02 10.07 17.87
N GLN A 14 11.30 8.94 17.90
CA GLN A 14 9.93 8.84 18.42
C GLN A 14 9.82 8.88 19.96
N ARG A 15 10.92 8.76 20.72
CA ARG A 15 10.88 8.82 22.20
C ARG A 15 10.55 10.22 22.74
N ALA A 16 10.54 11.25 21.90
CA ALA A 16 9.87 12.51 22.17
C ALA A 16 8.34 12.33 22.05
N TYR A 17 7.78 11.45 22.89
CA TYR A 17 6.40 11.01 22.80
C TYR A 17 5.45 12.08 23.36
N HIS A 18 4.62 12.68 22.51
CA HIS A 18 3.50 13.50 22.92
C HIS A 18 2.50 12.64 23.70
N HIS A 19 2.30 12.91 24.99
CA HIS A 19 1.26 12.29 25.83
C HIS A 19 -0.20 12.49 25.33
N GLY A 20 -0.40 13.07 24.14
CA GLY A 20 -1.71 13.33 23.53
C GLY A 20 -2.15 12.34 22.45
N ASP A 21 -1.26 11.46 21.93
CA ASP A 21 -1.59 10.60 20.78
C ASP A 21 -1.35 9.11 21.04
N LEU A 22 -1.99 8.60 22.10
CA LEU A 22 -1.94 7.18 22.46
C LEU A 22 -2.38 6.26 21.32
N ARG A 23 -3.35 6.69 20.50
CA ARG A 23 -3.87 5.89 19.39
C ARG A 23 -2.78 5.62 18.37
N ASN A 24 -2.07 6.66 17.91
CA ASN A 24 -0.99 6.46 16.95
C ASN A 24 0.21 5.72 17.56
N ALA A 25 0.48 5.89 18.87
CA ALA A 25 1.47 5.08 19.62
C ALA A 25 1.23 3.59 19.48
N CYS A 26 -0.04 3.22 19.69
CA CYS A 26 -0.45 1.83 19.64
C CYS A 26 -0.37 1.29 18.22
N ILE A 27 -0.70 2.10 17.20
CA ILE A 27 -0.59 1.71 15.79
C ILE A 27 0.88 1.49 15.40
N ASP A 28 1.79 2.39 15.78
CA ASP A 28 3.23 2.25 15.49
C ASP A 28 3.82 1.00 16.18
N CYS A 29 3.46 0.78 17.45
CA CYS A 29 3.86 -0.43 18.17
C CYS A 29 3.27 -1.68 17.53
N ALA A 30 2.01 -1.64 17.10
CA ALA A 30 1.33 -2.73 16.42
C ALA A 30 1.97 -3.07 15.07
N LEU A 31 2.35 -2.06 14.28
CA LEU A 31 3.08 -2.23 13.03
C LEU A 31 4.43 -2.93 13.26
N SER A 32 5.20 -2.47 14.27
CA SER A 32 6.44 -3.12 14.66
C SER A 32 6.22 -4.58 15.04
N LEU A 33 5.22 -4.88 15.88
CA LEU A 33 4.90 -6.25 16.30
C LEU A 33 4.43 -7.11 15.13
N LEU A 34 3.64 -6.56 14.22
CA LEU A 34 3.12 -7.28 13.05
C LEU A 34 4.24 -7.79 12.15
N GLU A 35 5.27 -6.98 11.91
CA GLU A 35 6.40 -7.37 11.07
C GLU A 35 7.41 -8.29 11.79
N THR A 36 7.57 -8.18 13.11
CA THR A 36 8.53 -9.01 13.87
C THR A 36 7.95 -10.32 14.38
N GLU A 37 6.66 -10.35 14.72
CA GLU A 37 6.00 -11.48 15.38
C GLU A 37 4.77 -12.00 14.59
N GLY A 38 4.48 -11.41 13.43
CA GLY A 38 3.33 -11.78 12.60
C GLY A 38 1.98 -11.41 13.22
N LEU A 39 0.90 -11.83 12.55
CA LEU A 39 -0.46 -11.52 12.98
C LEU A 39 -0.83 -12.19 14.31
N GLU A 40 -0.20 -13.31 14.65
CA GLU A 40 -0.43 -14.02 15.92
C GLU A 40 0.11 -13.23 17.12
N GLY A 41 1.32 -12.69 17.01
CA GLY A 41 1.94 -11.86 18.06
C GLY A 41 1.24 -10.50 18.25
N LEU A 42 0.54 -10.00 17.22
CA LEU A 42 -0.21 -8.77 17.31
C LEU A 42 -1.44 -8.91 18.24
N THR A 43 -1.28 -8.46 19.48
CA THR A 43 -2.33 -8.41 20.50
C THR A 43 -2.36 -7.07 21.22
N LEU A 44 -3.53 -6.65 21.72
CA LEU A 44 -3.67 -5.42 22.52
C LEU A 44 -2.75 -5.40 23.74
N ARG A 45 -2.48 -6.57 24.33
CA ARG A 45 -1.57 -6.70 25.48
C ARG A 45 -0.12 -6.48 25.08
N ALA A 46 0.33 -7.08 23.98
CA ALA A 46 1.68 -6.87 23.46
C ALA A 46 1.89 -5.42 23.06
N VAL A 47 0.89 -4.79 22.41
CA VAL A 47 0.89 -3.36 22.09
C VAL A 47 0.99 -2.50 23.33
N ALA A 48 0.17 -2.73 24.36
CA ALA A 48 0.23 -1.97 25.62
C ALA A 48 1.62 -2.05 26.26
N GLN A 49 2.19 -3.25 26.31
CA GLN A 49 3.51 -3.49 26.87
C GLN A 49 4.59 -2.76 26.08
N ARG A 50 4.56 -2.84 24.74
CA ARG A 50 5.55 -2.19 23.87
C ARG A 50 5.44 -0.66 23.89
N ALA A 51 4.21 -0.13 23.98
CA ALA A 51 3.95 1.29 24.10
C ALA A 51 4.25 1.85 25.53
N GLY A 52 4.57 0.98 26.51
CA GLY A 52 4.87 1.42 27.87
C GLY A 52 3.66 1.97 28.63
N VAL A 53 2.45 1.53 28.28
CA VAL A 53 1.19 2.01 28.87
C VAL A 53 0.48 0.91 29.66
N SER A 54 -0.56 1.28 30.43
CA SER A 54 -1.34 0.29 31.16
C SER A 54 -2.04 -0.69 30.21
N ARG A 55 -2.23 -1.93 30.67
CA ARG A 55 -2.86 -3.00 29.87
C ARG A 55 -4.27 -2.64 29.36
N SER A 56 -4.99 -1.77 30.07
CA SER A 56 -6.33 -1.31 29.68
C SER A 56 -6.33 -0.10 28.73
N ALA A 57 -5.20 0.57 28.52
CA ALA A 57 -5.15 1.82 27.76
C ALA A 57 -5.53 1.63 26.27
N PRO A 58 -5.03 0.62 25.53
CA PRO A 58 -5.39 0.44 24.12
C PRO A 58 -6.88 0.13 23.90
N TYR A 59 -7.54 -0.53 24.86
CA TYR A 59 -8.96 -0.91 24.78
C TYR A 59 -9.90 0.29 24.65
N ARG A 60 -9.45 1.50 25.01
CA ARG A 60 -10.24 2.74 24.81
C ARG A 60 -10.34 3.16 23.35
N HIS A 61 -9.37 2.76 22.52
CA HIS A 61 -9.31 3.10 21.10
C HIS A 61 -9.60 1.88 20.21
N PHE A 62 -9.29 0.68 20.71
CA PHE A 62 -9.40 -0.57 19.98
C PHE A 62 -10.10 -1.60 20.88
N PRO A 63 -11.44 -1.62 20.89
CA PRO A 63 -12.22 -2.53 21.74
C PRO A 63 -11.84 -4.00 21.55
N THR A 64 -11.53 -4.39 20.32
CA THR A 64 -11.14 -5.76 19.94
C THR A 64 -9.81 -5.80 19.19
N LYS A 65 -9.28 -7.01 18.99
CA LYS A 65 -8.13 -7.25 18.10
C LYS A 65 -8.45 -6.83 16.66
N ARG A 66 -9.70 -7.00 16.21
CA ARG A 66 -10.11 -6.63 14.85
C ARG A 66 -10.08 -5.11 14.65
N ASP A 67 -10.51 -4.33 15.64
CA ASP A 67 -10.40 -2.86 15.62
C ASP A 67 -8.95 -2.40 15.50
N LEU A 68 -8.04 -3.04 16.24
CA LEU A 68 -6.60 -2.75 16.17
C LEU A 68 -6.05 -3.09 14.78
N THR A 69 -6.33 -4.28 14.25
CA THR A 69 -5.84 -4.69 12.93
C THR A 69 -6.42 -3.85 11.80
N ALA A 70 -7.68 -3.43 11.91
CA ALA A 70 -8.32 -2.50 10.97
C ALA A 70 -7.60 -1.15 10.99
N ALA A 71 -7.36 -0.58 12.16
CA ALA A 71 -6.62 0.69 12.26
C ALA A 71 -5.19 0.60 11.71
N VAL A 72 -4.52 -0.53 11.92
CA VAL A 72 -3.19 -0.82 11.34
C VAL A 72 -3.26 -0.93 9.81
N ALA A 73 -4.26 -1.63 9.26
CA ALA A 73 -4.47 -1.73 7.82
C ALA A 73 -4.75 -0.35 7.19
N ALA A 74 -5.59 0.48 7.81
CA ALA A 74 -5.86 1.84 7.36
C ALA A 74 -4.60 2.71 7.40
N ALA A 75 -3.78 2.59 8.45
CA ALA A 75 -2.48 3.26 8.53
C ALA A 75 -1.53 2.78 7.41
N GLY A 76 -1.55 1.49 7.08
CA GLY A 76 -0.80 0.92 5.96
C GLY A 76 -1.20 1.52 4.61
N PHE A 77 -2.50 1.65 4.32
CA PHE A 77 -2.96 2.32 3.10
C PHE A 77 -2.55 3.79 3.03
N ARG A 78 -2.64 4.53 4.14
CA ARG A 78 -2.17 5.91 4.20
C ARG A 78 -0.67 6.02 3.96
N LEU A 79 0.12 5.12 4.56
CA LEU A 79 1.56 5.07 4.34
C LEU A 79 1.89 4.77 2.88
N LEU A 80 1.30 3.71 2.30
CA LEU A 80 1.47 3.35 0.88
C LEU A 80 1.13 4.52 -0.04
N THR A 81 0.00 5.20 0.21
CA THR A 81 -0.44 6.35 -0.56
C THR A 81 0.59 7.48 -0.54
N ARG A 82 1.13 7.81 0.64
CA ARG A 82 2.18 8.83 0.77
C ARG A 82 3.46 8.44 0.01
N GLU A 83 3.91 7.21 0.16
CA GLU A 83 5.13 6.71 -0.50
C GLU A 83 5.01 6.75 -2.03
N ILE A 84 3.85 6.34 -2.56
CA ILE A 84 3.57 6.43 -4.01
C ILE A 84 3.58 7.89 -4.45
N GLN A 85 2.81 8.76 -3.79
CA GLN A 85 2.68 10.15 -4.21
C GLN A 85 4.03 10.87 -4.18
N GLN A 86 4.84 10.65 -3.13
CA GLN A 86 6.18 11.23 -3.03
C GLN A 86 7.10 10.76 -4.17
N ALA A 87 7.11 9.47 -4.50
CA ALA A 87 7.92 8.94 -5.61
C ALA A 87 7.49 9.57 -6.95
N MET A 88 6.18 9.66 -7.17
CA MET A 88 5.60 10.22 -8.39
C MET A 88 5.88 11.71 -8.55
N ASP A 89 5.75 12.48 -7.48
CA ASP A 89 5.98 13.93 -7.47
C ASP A 89 7.46 14.25 -7.74
N ALA A 90 8.38 13.43 -7.25
CA ALA A 90 9.80 13.57 -7.56
C ALA A 90 10.12 13.41 -9.06
N GLN A 91 9.25 12.77 -9.82
CA GLN A 91 9.37 12.54 -11.27
C GLN A 91 8.29 13.27 -12.09
N ALA A 92 7.66 14.32 -11.53
CA ALA A 92 6.53 15.01 -12.15
C ALA A 92 6.81 15.60 -13.55
N HIS A 93 8.08 15.81 -13.90
CA HIS A 93 8.52 16.34 -15.20
C HIS A 93 8.48 15.31 -16.34
N CYS A 94 8.37 14.01 -16.05
CA CYS A 94 8.29 12.95 -17.04
C CYS A 94 7.11 12.02 -16.70
N PRO A 95 5.95 12.14 -17.37
CA PRO A 95 4.74 11.48 -16.86
C PRO A 95 4.80 9.94 -16.87
N LEU A 96 5.52 9.34 -17.83
CA LEU A 96 5.76 7.89 -17.82
C LEU A 96 6.65 7.47 -16.64
N GLU A 97 7.73 8.20 -16.39
CA GLU A 97 8.62 7.91 -15.26
C GLU A 97 7.96 8.19 -13.91
N SER A 98 7.08 9.19 -13.83
CA SER A 98 6.21 9.40 -12.67
C SER A 98 5.38 8.17 -12.38
N LEU A 99 4.65 7.61 -13.36
CA LEU A 99 3.90 6.37 -13.17
C LEU A 99 4.80 5.19 -12.73
N LEU A 100 5.94 5.00 -13.39
CA LEU A 100 6.86 3.90 -13.08
C LEU A 100 7.53 4.05 -11.70
N SER A 101 7.77 5.28 -11.23
CA SER A 101 8.26 5.51 -9.86
C SER A 101 7.22 5.13 -8.80
N GLY A 102 5.92 5.29 -9.09
CA GLY A 102 4.84 4.79 -8.24
C GLY A 102 4.83 3.24 -8.17
N VAL A 103 5.13 2.57 -9.28
CA VAL A 103 5.28 1.10 -9.34
C VAL A 103 6.44 0.63 -8.45
N ASP A 104 7.56 1.34 -8.47
CA ASP A 104 8.71 1.05 -7.61
C ASP A 104 8.38 1.29 -6.14
N ALA A 105 7.67 2.38 -5.81
CA ALA A 105 7.23 2.66 -4.45
C ALA A 105 6.29 1.58 -3.91
N TYR A 106 5.31 1.14 -4.71
CA TYR A 106 4.39 0.06 -4.34
C TYR A 106 5.14 -1.27 -4.10
N SER A 107 6.08 -1.60 -4.99
CA SER A 107 6.94 -2.79 -4.89
C SER A 107 7.78 -2.77 -3.62
N ARG A 108 8.51 -1.67 -3.38
CA ARG A 108 9.35 -1.46 -2.20
C ARG A 108 8.56 -1.53 -0.91
N PHE A 109 7.34 -0.97 -0.89
CA PHE A 109 6.45 -1.02 0.26
C PHE A 109 6.09 -2.47 0.62
N GLY A 110 5.57 -3.26 -0.32
CA GLY A 110 5.14 -4.63 -0.01
C GLY A 110 6.30 -5.55 0.38
N MET A 111 7.50 -5.30 -0.14
CA MET A 111 8.71 -6.02 0.28
C MET A 111 9.24 -5.60 1.65
N ALA A 112 9.11 -4.31 2.01
CA ALA A 112 9.55 -3.80 3.30
C ALA A 112 8.59 -4.20 4.43
N TYR A 113 7.29 -4.33 4.11
CA TYR A 113 6.22 -4.60 5.07
C TYR A 113 5.29 -5.74 4.60
N PRO A 114 5.81 -6.97 4.42
CA PRO A 114 5.04 -8.09 3.87
C PRO A 114 3.85 -8.49 4.75
N CYS A 115 3.97 -8.41 6.08
CA CYS A 115 2.87 -8.77 6.99
C CYS A 115 1.76 -7.71 6.96
N LEU A 116 2.13 -6.43 6.95
CA LEU A 116 1.20 -5.32 6.76
C LEU A 116 0.52 -5.37 5.40
N TYR A 117 1.27 -5.65 4.34
CA TYR A 117 0.73 -5.78 2.99
C TYR A 117 -0.35 -6.86 2.94
N ARG A 118 -0.10 -8.05 3.49
CA ARG A 118 -1.12 -9.12 3.59
C ARG A 118 -2.33 -8.66 4.39
N LEU A 119 -2.13 -7.98 5.52
CA LEU A 119 -3.23 -7.48 6.36
C LEU A 119 -4.12 -6.46 5.63
N MET A 120 -3.52 -5.53 4.88
CA MET A 120 -4.22 -4.50 4.12
C MET A 120 -5.19 -5.06 3.07
N PHE A 121 -4.85 -6.22 2.49
CA PHE A 121 -5.64 -6.86 1.44
C PHE A 121 -6.37 -8.12 1.93
N ALA A 122 -6.46 -8.33 3.25
CA ALA A 122 -7.20 -9.45 3.84
C ALA A 122 -8.71 -9.24 3.69
N SER A 123 -9.44 -10.30 3.33
CA SER A 123 -10.87 -10.24 3.05
C SER A 123 -11.76 -10.02 4.29
N ASP A 124 -11.24 -10.30 5.48
CA ASP A 124 -11.95 -10.23 6.77
C ASP A 124 -11.99 -8.82 7.40
N LEU A 125 -11.31 -7.85 6.79
CA LEU A 125 -11.32 -6.44 7.20
C LEU A 125 -12.23 -5.54 6.35
N GLY A 126 -13.12 -6.14 5.56
CA GLY A 126 -14.15 -5.40 4.83
C GLY A 126 -13.58 -4.66 3.63
N LYS A 127 -13.38 -5.40 2.54
CA LYS A 127 -13.41 -4.80 1.21
C LYS A 127 -14.56 -5.43 0.45
N GLY A 128 -15.64 -4.67 0.27
CA GLY A 128 -16.53 -4.89 -0.87
C GLY A 128 -15.72 -4.96 -2.17
N PRO A 129 -16.30 -5.54 -3.24
CA PRO A 129 -15.57 -5.68 -4.49
C PRO A 129 -15.03 -4.31 -4.94
N LEU A 130 -13.78 -4.25 -5.41
CA LEU A 130 -13.22 -3.06 -6.08
C LEU A 130 -14.02 -2.65 -7.33
N PHE A 131 -14.98 -3.51 -7.71
CA PHE A 131 -16.05 -3.30 -8.68
C PHE A 131 -17.38 -3.33 -7.96
N ASP A 132 -17.85 -2.18 -7.53
CA ASP A 132 -19.28 -1.93 -7.54
C ASP A 132 -19.60 -1.15 -8.83
N GLU A 133 -20.58 -1.63 -9.60
CA GLU A 133 -21.06 -0.99 -10.83
C GLU A 133 -21.70 0.39 -10.54
N THR A 134 -22.01 0.68 -9.27
CA THR A 134 -22.73 1.88 -8.81
C THR A 134 -21.86 3.14 -8.67
N ASP A 135 -20.58 3.10 -9.08
CA ASP A 135 -19.59 4.18 -8.87
C ASP A 135 -19.26 4.45 -7.38
N ALA A 136 -19.88 3.73 -6.44
CA ALA A 136 -19.65 3.86 -5.02
C ALA A 136 -18.31 3.22 -4.64
N LEU A 137 -17.26 4.05 -4.62
CA LEU A 137 -15.98 3.69 -3.98
C LEU A 137 -16.09 3.62 -2.45
N ALA A 138 -17.21 4.09 -1.88
CA ALA A 138 -17.50 4.02 -0.46
C ALA A 138 -18.53 2.92 -0.23
N ASP A 139 -18.11 1.86 0.46
CA ASP A 139 -19.01 0.88 1.03
C ASP A 139 -19.60 1.50 2.30
N GLU A 140 -20.80 2.09 2.17
CA GLU A 140 -21.51 2.75 3.29
C GLU A 140 -21.82 1.77 4.44
N ASP A 141 -21.84 0.46 4.15
CA ASP A 141 -22.10 -0.63 5.09
C ASP A 141 -20.81 -1.29 5.60
N ALA A 142 -19.63 -0.73 5.30
CA ALA A 142 -18.35 -1.29 5.72
C ALA A 142 -18.23 -1.39 7.25
N GLU A 143 -17.89 -2.58 7.76
CA GLU A 143 -17.64 -2.82 9.19
C GLU A 143 -16.52 -1.91 9.74
N PHE A 144 -15.52 -1.59 8.90
CA PHE A 144 -14.40 -0.71 9.24
C PHE A 144 -14.26 0.44 8.23
N PRO A 145 -15.02 1.55 8.39
CA PRO A 145 -15.03 2.66 7.44
C PRO A 145 -13.63 3.26 7.19
N GLU A 146 -12.78 3.38 8.22
CA GLU A 146 -11.43 3.93 8.08
C GLU A 146 -10.55 3.12 7.11
N VAL A 147 -10.74 1.79 7.05
CA VAL A 147 -10.01 0.91 6.12
C VAL A 147 -10.51 1.11 4.70
N ALA A 148 -11.83 1.15 4.52
CA ALA A 148 -12.46 1.38 3.23
C ALA A 148 -12.04 2.75 2.66
N GLU A 149 -12.16 3.83 3.45
CA GLU A 149 -11.75 5.18 3.08
C GLU A 149 -10.28 5.25 2.67
N ALA A 150 -9.37 4.71 3.49
CA ALA A 150 -7.94 4.74 3.21
C ALA A 150 -7.57 3.90 1.98
N GLY A 151 -8.19 2.73 1.81
CA GLY A 151 -8.01 1.87 0.65
C GLY A 151 -8.49 2.52 -0.64
N THR A 152 -9.67 3.14 -0.60
CA THR A 152 -10.25 3.89 -1.71
C THR A 152 -9.39 5.09 -2.08
N ALA A 153 -8.94 5.88 -1.11
CA ALA A 153 -8.05 7.00 -1.37
C ALA A 153 -6.75 6.55 -2.07
N SER A 154 -6.18 5.42 -1.64
CA SER A 154 -5.00 4.83 -2.27
C SER A 154 -5.24 4.43 -3.73
N TYR A 155 -6.38 3.78 -4.01
CA TYR A 155 -6.74 3.39 -5.37
C TYR A 155 -7.01 4.61 -6.27
N GLN A 156 -7.60 5.66 -5.71
CA GLN A 156 -7.93 6.88 -6.45
C GLN A 156 -6.69 7.65 -6.93
N VAL A 157 -5.55 7.51 -6.24
CA VAL A 157 -4.26 8.00 -6.74
C VAL A 157 -3.92 7.34 -8.07
N LEU A 158 -4.07 6.02 -8.21
CA LEU A 158 -3.80 5.32 -9.46
C LEU A 158 -4.73 5.79 -10.59
N ILE A 159 -6.04 5.87 -10.33
CA ILE A 159 -7.04 6.36 -11.28
C ILE A 159 -6.67 7.78 -11.77
N GLY A 160 -6.45 8.71 -10.84
CA GLY A 160 -6.14 10.10 -11.18
C GLY A 160 -4.84 10.25 -11.98
N ASN A 161 -3.88 9.35 -11.79
CA ASN A 161 -2.64 9.35 -12.57
C ASN A 161 -2.82 8.77 -13.98
N LEU A 162 -3.68 7.75 -14.15
CA LEU A 162 -4.06 7.28 -15.48
C LEU A 162 -4.85 8.35 -16.25
N GLU A 163 -5.76 9.07 -15.60
CA GLU A 163 -6.46 10.21 -16.22
C GLU A 163 -5.49 11.32 -16.65
N LYS A 164 -4.46 11.62 -15.84
CA LYS A 164 -3.38 12.53 -16.25
C LYS A 164 -2.62 11.98 -17.45
N ALA A 165 -2.30 10.69 -17.48
CA ALA A 165 -1.61 10.07 -18.62
C ALA A 165 -2.47 10.09 -19.90
N GLN A 166 -3.78 9.90 -19.77
CA GLN A 166 -4.74 10.04 -20.86
C GLN A 166 -4.77 11.46 -21.43
N ARG A 167 -4.86 12.47 -20.57
CA ARG A 167 -4.81 13.89 -20.99
C ARG A 167 -3.50 14.26 -21.70
N ASN A 168 -2.40 13.62 -21.34
CA ASN A 168 -1.09 13.82 -21.98
C ASN A 168 -0.85 12.91 -23.19
N GLY A 169 -1.85 12.12 -23.62
CA GLY A 169 -1.76 11.26 -24.80
C GLY A 169 -0.87 10.01 -24.64
N LEU A 170 -0.43 9.70 -23.42
CA LEU A 170 0.37 8.49 -23.13
C LEU A 170 -0.48 7.23 -23.02
N VAL A 171 -1.73 7.39 -22.61
CA VAL A 171 -2.71 6.31 -22.41
C VAL A 171 -3.97 6.67 -23.21
N HIS A 172 -4.60 5.68 -23.82
CA HIS A 172 -5.83 5.85 -24.58
C HIS A 172 -6.96 6.29 -23.63
N PRO A 173 -7.78 7.28 -24.01
CA PRO A 173 -8.93 7.71 -23.21
C PRO A 173 -10.02 6.61 -23.22
N GLN A 174 -9.94 5.69 -22.27
CA GLN A 174 -10.97 4.69 -21.96
C GLN A 174 -11.37 4.84 -20.48
N ASN A 175 -12.20 3.93 -19.97
CA ASN A 175 -12.56 3.91 -18.56
C ASN A 175 -11.29 3.80 -17.68
N PRO A 176 -10.92 4.85 -16.91
CA PRO A 176 -9.68 4.84 -16.13
C PRO A 176 -9.74 3.84 -14.97
N ARG A 177 -10.93 3.44 -14.51
CA ARG A 177 -11.08 2.42 -13.45
C ARG A 177 -10.72 1.03 -13.96
N GLU A 178 -11.15 0.67 -15.16
CA GLU A 178 -10.78 -0.60 -15.81
C GLU A 178 -9.28 -0.65 -16.10
N GLN A 179 -8.71 0.46 -16.59
CA GLN A 179 -7.28 0.56 -16.81
C GLN A 179 -6.48 0.47 -15.50
N ALA A 180 -6.96 1.14 -14.43
CA ALA A 180 -6.38 1.05 -13.10
C ALA A 180 -6.41 -0.39 -12.58
N LEU A 181 -7.49 -1.13 -12.81
CA LEU A 181 -7.55 -2.55 -12.44
C LEU A 181 -6.48 -3.35 -13.15
N CYS A 182 -6.32 -3.20 -14.47
CA CYS A 182 -5.32 -3.96 -15.22
C CYS A 182 -3.91 -3.71 -14.67
N VAL A 183 -3.58 -2.44 -14.41
CA VAL A 183 -2.28 -2.03 -13.83
C VAL A 183 -2.12 -2.61 -12.42
N TRP A 184 -3.10 -2.38 -11.55
CA TRP A 184 -3.04 -2.85 -10.16
C TRP A 184 -3.02 -4.37 -10.07
N SER A 185 -3.86 -5.10 -10.82
CA SER A 185 -3.90 -6.56 -10.81
C SER A 185 -2.57 -7.17 -11.25
N THR A 186 -1.93 -6.58 -12.25
CA THR A 186 -0.61 -7.01 -12.72
C THR A 186 0.43 -6.83 -11.60
N LEU A 187 0.51 -5.64 -11.01
CA LEU A 187 1.50 -5.33 -9.99
C LEU A 187 1.25 -6.07 -8.67
N HIS A 188 0.00 -6.09 -8.22
CA HIS A 188 -0.43 -6.79 -7.02
C HIS A 188 -0.18 -8.29 -7.16
N GLY A 189 -0.51 -8.90 -8.31
CA GLY A 189 -0.25 -10.31 -8.56
C GLY A 189 1.24 -10.66 -8.52
N LEU A 190 2.08 -9.86 -9.18
CA LEU A 190 3.54 -10.04 -9.14
C LEU A 190 4.08 -9.95 -7.70
N LEU A 191 3.65 -8.93 -6.96
CA LEU A 191 4.14 -8.69 -5.60
C LEU A 191 3.62 -9.73 -4.60
N SER A 192 2.37 -10.17 -4.71
CA SER A 192 1.82 -11.24 -3.88
C SER A 192 2.55 -12.56 -4.14
N LEU A 193 2.84 -12.91 -5.39
CA LEU A 193 3.65 -14.09 -5.72
C LEU A 193 5.08 -13.99 -5.19
N TYR A 194 5.67 -12.79 -5.17
CA TYR A 194 6.98 -12.55 -4.57
C TYR A 194 6.94 -12.74 -3.05
N ILE A 195 6.00 -12.07 -2.37
CA ILE A 195 5.85 -12.12 -0.91
C ILE A 195 5.57 -13.55 -0.41
N ASP A 196 4.84 -14.35 -1.19
CA ASP A 196 4.52 -15.74 -0.86
C ASP A 196 5.60 -16.74 -1.29
N ASN A 197 6.75 -16.26 -1.78
CA ASN A 197 7.86 -17.09 -2.26
C ASN A 197 7.42 -18.09 -3.36
N ARG A 198 6.55 -17.65 -4.27
CA ARG A 198 5.99 -18.44 -5.39
C ARG A 198 6.48 -18.00 -6.76
N SER A 199 7.50 -17.15 -6.80
CA SER A 199 8.12 -16.68 -8.04
C SER A 199 9.60 -16.99 -8.03
N SER A 200 10.20 -17.24 -9.20
CA SER A 200 11.65 -17.38 -9.34
C SER A 200 12.42 -16.12 -8.92
N TYR A 201 11.73 -14.98 -8.80
CA TYR A 201 12.30 -13.72 -8.33
C TYR A 201 12.37 -13.60 -6.81
N ALA A 202 11.76 -14.51 -6.05
CA ALA A 202 11.81 -14.46 -4.59
C ALA A 202 13.23 -14.70 -4.03
N ASP A 203 14.09 -15.37 -4.81
CA ASP A 203 15.53 -15.53 -4.52
C ASP A 203 16.39 -14.37 -5.06
N HIS A 204 15.79 -13.43 -5.79
CA HIS A 204 16.50 -12.31 -6.41
C HIS A 204 16.40 -11.03 -5.56
N ASP A 205 17.32 -10.10 -5.79
CA ASP A 205 17.30 -8.82 -5.10
C ASP A 205 16.16 -7.90 -5.57
N MET A 206 15.89 -6.84 -4.80
CA MET A 206 14.90 -5.80 -5.09
C MET A 206 15.04 -5.23 -6.51
N THR A 207 16.28 -5.16 -7.02
CA THR A 207 16.59 -4.61 -8.35
C THR A 207 15.95 -5.45 -9.44
N ALA A 208 16.11 -6.78 -9.39
CA ALA A 208 15.53 -7.67 -10.40
C ALA A 208 14.00 -7.61 -10.41
N PHE A 209 13.36 -7.60 -9.24
CA PHE A 209 11.91 -7.48 -9.16
C PHE A 209 11.40 -6.13 -9.69
N SER A 210 12.05 -5.01 -9.32
CA SER A 210 11.68 -3.68 -9.83
C SER A 210 11.75 -3.63 -11.36
N GLN A 211 12.80 -4.21 -11.97
CA GLN A 211 12.91 -4.27 -13.43
C GLN A 211 11.75 -5.04 -14.07
N VAL A 212 11.36 -6.19 -13.49
CA VAL A 212 10.24 -6.99 -13.97
C VAL A 212 8.92 -6.26 -13.81
N SER A 213 8.67 -5.65 -12.66
CA SER A 213 7.47 -4.86 -12.38
C SER A 213 7.33 -3.69 -13.34
N ARG A 214 8.41 -2.91 -13.54
CA ARG A 214 8.43 -1.81 -14.52
C ARG A 214 8.18 -2.31 -15.93
N ARG A 215 8.82 -3.39 -16.37
CA ARG A 215 8.60 -3.97 -17.70
C ARG A 215 7.16 -4.45 -17.89
N SER A 216 6.60 -5.13 -16.91
CA SER A 216 5.20 -5.60 -16.93
C SER A 216 4.23 -4.44 -17.06
N ILE A 217 4.41 -3.38 -16.26
CA ILE A 217 3.56 -2.19 -16.36
C ILE A 217 3.76 -1.47 -17.69
N ARG A 218 4.97 -1.39 -18.24
CA ARG A 218 5.19 -0.83 -19.59
C ARG A 218 4.43 -1.61 -20.66
N MET A 219 4.37 -2.94 -20.60
CA MET A 219 3.58 -3.73 -21.55
C MET A 219 2.08 -3.43 -21.44
N ILE A 220 1.57 -3.28 -20.21
CA ILE A 220 0.17 -2.89 -19.97
C ILE A 220 -0.09 -1.49 -20.53
N LEU A 221 0.74 -0.50 -20.21
CA LEU A 221 0.61 0.87 -20.71
C LEU A 221 0.76 0.96 -22.24
N PHE A 222 1.62 0.13 -22.84
CA PHE A 222 1.77 0.02 -24.29
C PHE A 222 0.50 -0.51 -24.94
N GLY A 223 -0.10 -1.57 -24.39
CA GLY A 223 -1.40 -2.07 -24.85
C GLY A 223 -2.54 -1.07 -24.68
N MET A 224 -2.39 -0.12 -23.76
CA MET A 224 -3.30 1.00 -23.57
C MET A 224 -2.91 2.24 -24.38
N SER A 225 -1.82 2.26 -25.15
CA SER A 225 -1.39 3.47 -25.86
C SER A 225 -2.29 3.75 -27.08
N PRO A 226 -2.53 5.03 -27.44
CA PRO A 226 -3.26 5.35 -28.67
C PRO A 226 -2.55 4.76 -29.91
N ALA A 227 -3.31 4.35 -30.93
CA ALA A 227 -2.85 3.61 -32.11
C ALA A 227 -1.92 4.38 -33.09
N ARG A 228 -1.08 5.31 -32.61
CA ARG A 228 -0.14 6.11 -33.41
C ARG A 228 1.35 5.90 -33.11
N ALA A 229 1.72 4.90 -32.30
CA ALA A 229 3.12 4.53 -32.07
C ALA A 229 3.57 3.28 -32.86
N MET A 230 2.79 2.81 -33.84
CA MET A 230 3.09 1.60 -34.64
C MET A 230 3.41 1.91 -36.12
N ALA A 231 3.63 3.18 -36.48
CA ALA A 231 3.80 3.59 -37.88
C ALA A 231 5.14 4.28 -38.20
N ASP A 232 6.00 4.53 -37.22
CA ASP A 232 7.31 5.13 -37.44
C ASP A 232 8.42 4.18 -36.92
N ASP A 233 8.70 3.13 -37.70
CA ASP A 233 9.97 2.39 -37.75
C ASP A 233 10.17 1.82 -39.18
#